data_AF-A0A8H9LUA4-F1
#
_entry.id   AF-A0A8H9LUA4-F1
#
_cell.length_a   1.000
_cell.length_b   1.000
_cell.length_c   1.000
_cell.angle_alpha   90.00
_cell.angle_beta   90.00
_cell.angle_gamma   90.00
#
_symmetry.space_group_name_H-M   'P 1'
#
loop_
_entity.id
_entity.type
_entity.pdbx_description
1 polymer ?
#
loop_
_entity_poly.entity_id
_entity_poly.type
_entity_poly.pdbx_seq_one_letter_code
_entity_poly.pdbx_strand_id
1 'polypeptide(L)'
;MILKKLENISLRNLSLAALLLMAGCLLMFAALAWHIMQQSQRDLASLEQVNVQQASSLNRLHIASLEGLNRMDRALERQLRPSLGDPIAALEAVEYELNEMSQALESFLQATQDSPYSALRDAIGERANQLLASMDAQRNAITTGDRSGYRQITLEAMDHSEALAGHARAFYQVADQQGVSLMQDAEQRAGMVAAGLALGMAVSLALMGALIWLGHFQLLQPIRHLIGHFRHMAEGDLSAEVPARGNNEIGQLYAALGVMQNSLIETVKQLHDNSQHVFQSAQRLALGNEDLATRTHQQTTSLDNTATNVHTLTDSVAHTAEHALKAKELTEHATTQAQQSHHTMEAFLSTMEEIDAHAKQVNDIVNVINGISFQTNLLALNASVEAARAGEQGRGFAVVAAEVRSLATRSAEAATQIRSLLASSNTSIERGNQLSRDANQQFEEMVGSISTTHRLITDIAEAAHLQHQNIEEINETLQEQTQVTQANARQVDATAQDAMSLESAAEGMREQAARFKISQRPQAVGYQWRAADSSSSSPIKHTQREPALLE
;
A
#
# COMPACT_ATOMS: atom_id res chain seq x y z
N MET A 1 -45.78 -9.00 4.50
CA MET A 1 -45.21 -9.93 3.51
C MET A 1 -45.03 -9.27 2.12
N ILE A 2 -45.94 -8.41 1.66
CA ILE A 2 -45.83 -7.71 0.36
C ILE A 2 -44.68 -6.67 0.36
N LEU A 3 -44.51 -5.90 1.46
CA LEU A 3 -43.42 -4.93 1.63
C LEU A 3 -42.00 -5.54 1.54
N LYS A 4 -41.76 -6.75 2.06
CA LYS A 4 -40.47 -7.45 1.93
C LYS A 4 -40.20 -7.98 0.52
N LYS A 5 -41.25 -8.30 -0.26
CA LYS A 5 -41.08 -8.69 -1.67
C LYS A 5 -40.79 -7.48 -2.56
N LEU A 6 -41.27 -6.30 -2.16
CA LEU A 6 -41.01 -5.03 -2.84
C LEU A 6 -39.53 -4.63 -2.74
N GLU A 7 -38.87 -4.85 -1.59
CA GLU A 7 -37.44 -4.53 -1.37
C GLU A 7 -36.46 -5.24 -2.33
N ASN A 8 -36.87 -6.30 -3.01
CA ASN A 8 -36.04 -7.05 -3.95
C ASN A 8 -36.38 -6.79 -5.43
N ILE A 9 -37.29 -5.85 -5.71
CA ILE A 9 -37.58 -5.48 -7.10
C ILE A 9 -36.39 -4.68 -7.62
N SER A 10 -35.81 -5.16 -8.73
CA SER A 10 -34.73 -4.46 -9.40
C SER A 10 -35.24 -3.20 -10.07
N LEU A 11 -34.39 -2.17 -10.11
CA LEU A 11 -34.68 -0.93 -10.84
C LEU A 11 -35.09 -1.23 -12.29
N ARG A 12 -34.38 -2.19 -12.90
CA ARG A 12 -34.62 -2.67 -14.25
C ARG A 12 -36.01 -3.27 -14.44
N ASN A 13 -36.49 -4.07 -13.50
CA ASN A 13 -37.79 -4.72 -13.62
C ASN A 13 -38.93 -3.72 -13.42
N LEU A 14 -38.75 -2.72 -12.54
CA LEU A 14 -39.73 -1.65 -12.35
C LEU A 14 -39.84 -0.74 -13.58
N SER A 15 -38.71 -0.36 -14.19
CA SER A 15 -38.71 0.45 -15.41
C SER A 15 -39.27 -0.31 -16.62
N LEU A 16 -38.95 -1.60 -16.76
CA LEU A 16 -39.55 -2.47 -17.78
C LEU A 16 -41.06 -2.61 -17.59
N ALA A 17 -41.54 -2.78 -16.35
CA ALA A 17 -42.98 -2.86 -16.06
C ALA A 17 -43.71 -1.56 -16.44
N ALA A 18 -43.12 -0.40 -16.17
CA ALA A 18 -43.69 0.89 -16.56
C ALA A 18 -43.76 1.06 -18.09
N LEU A 19 -42.70 0.67 -18.81
CA LEU A 19 -42.68 0.70 -20.28
C LEU A 19 -43.71 -0.25 -20.90
N LEU A 20 -43.82 -1.47 -20.37
CA LEU A 20 -44.81 -2.45 -20.84
C LEU A 20 -46.24 -1.98 -20.57
N LEU A 21 -46.50 -1.37 -19.41
CA LEU A 21 -47.81 -0.81 -19.08
C LEU A 21 -48.17 0.35 -20.04
N MET A 22 -47.23 1.26 -20.29
CA MET A 22 -47.44 2.36 -21.23
C MET A 22 -47.72 1.86 -22.65
N ALA A 23 -46.94 0.88 -23.13
CA ALA A 23 -47.15 0.27 -24.44
C ALA A 23 -48.51 -0.44 -24.54
N GLY A 24 -48.91 -1.16 -23.49
CA GLY A 24 -50.21 -1.82 -23.40
C GLY A 24 -51.37 -0.84 -23.45
N CYS A 25 -51.29 0.26 -22.70
CA CYS A 25 -52.30 1.34 -22.74
C CYS A 25 -52.41 1.96 -24.14
N LEU A 26 -51.28 2.26 -24.79
CA LEU A 26 -51.26 2.82 -26.15
C LEU A 26 -51.93 1.89 -27.17
N LEU A 27 -51.62 0.59 -27.13
CA LEU A 27 -52.24 -0.40 -28.00
C LEU A 27 -53.75 -0.53 -27.75
N MET A 28 -54.17 -0.52 -26.48
CA MET A 28 -55.59 -0.55 -26.11
C MET A 28 -56.34 0.67 -26.65
N PHE A 29 -55.78 1.88 -26.52
CA PHE A 29 -56.38 3.10 -27.06
C PHE A 29 -56.47 3.09 -28.58
N ALA A 30 -55.42 2.63 -29.26
CA ALA A 30 -55.43 2.50 -30.71
C ALA A 30 -56.52 1.53 -31.20
N ALA A 31 -56.67 0.38 -30.54
CA ALA A 31 -57.71 -0.59 -30.87
C ALA A 31 -59.13 -0.05 -30.65
N LEU A 32 -59.35 0.70 -29.55
CA LEU A 32 -60.65 1.28 -29.25
C LEU A 32 -61.02 2.40 -30.25
N ALA A 33 -60.06 3.28 -30.58
CA ALA A 33 -60.25 4.32 -31.58
C ALA A 33 -60.59 3.76 -32.97
N TRP A 34 -59.92 2.67 -33.36
CA TRP A 34 -60.21 1.96 -34.61
C TRP A 34 -61.63 1.40 -34.65
N HIS A 35 -62.09 0.79 -33.55
CA HIS A 35 -63.44 0.23 -33.44
C HIS A 35 -64.53 1.30 -33.59
N ILE A 36 -64.34 2.47 -32.97
CA ILE A 36 -65.26 3.62 -33.07
C ILE A 36 -65.39 4.09 -34.52
N MET A 37 -64.25 4.25 -35.20
CA MET A 37 -64.23 4.75 -36.57
C MET A 37 -65.01 3.82 -37.51
N GLN A 38 -64.80 2.50 -37.39
CA GLN A 38 -65.54 1.54 -38.21
C GLN A 38 -67.04 1.55 -37.95
N GLN A 39 -67.46 1.74 -36.69
CA GLN A 39 -68.87 1.74 -36.34
C GLN A 39 -69.59 3.02 -36.78
N SER A 40 -68.95 4.18 -36.58
CA SER A 40 -69.47 5.47 -37.04
C SER A 40 -69.70 5.50 -38.56
N GLN A 41 -68.79 4.90 -39.34
CA GLN A 41 -68.98 4.77 -40.80
C GLN A 41 -70.22 3.96 -41.18
N ARG A 42 -70.58 2.91 -40.41
CA ARG A 42 -71.78 2.10 -40.67
C ARG A 42 -73.07 2.85 -40.34
N ASP A 43 -73.08 3.57 -39.21
CA ASP A 43 -74.25 4.35 -38.79
C ASP A 43 -74.54 5.47 -39.81
N LEU A 44 -73.51 6.16 -40.32
CA LEU A 44 -73.63 7.17 -41.40
C LEU A 44 -74.18 6.59 -42.71
N ALA A 45 -73.70 5.41 -43.13
CA ALA A 45 -74.18 4.77 -44.36
C ALA A 45 -75.68 4.42 -44.28
N SER A 46 -76.17 4.02 -43.10
CA SER A 46 -77.60 3.71 -42.89
C SER A 46 -78.50 4.95 -42.96
N LEU A 47 -78.03 6.09 -42.46
CA LEU A 47 -78.72 7.38 -42.55
C LEU A 47 -78.80 7.91 -43.98
N GLU A 48 -77.72 7.76 -44.75
CA GLU A 48 -77.69 8.13 -46.17
C GLU A 48 -78.74 7.34 -46.97
N GLN A 49 -78.86 6.04 -46.73
CA GLN A 49 -79.80 5.18 -47.44
C GLN A 49 -81.26 5.59 -47.23
N VAL A 50 -81.68 5.84 -45.97
CA VAL A 50 -83.07 6.20 -45.64
C VAL A 50 -83.41 7.62 -46.15
N ASN A 51 -82.53 8.60 -45.91
CA ASN A 51 -82.85 10.00 -46.17
C ASN A 51 -82.58 10.42 -47.63
N VAL A 52 -81.49 9.95 -48.24
CA VAL A 52 -81.07 10.40 -49.57
C VAL A 52 -81.65 9.53 -50.68
N GLN A 53 -81.71 8.21 -50.50
CA GLN A 53 -82.16 7.31 -51.58
C GLN A 53 -83.65 7.00 -51.51
N GLN A 54 -84.17 6.63 -50.35
CA GLN A 54 -85.58 6.22 -50.21
C GLN A 54 -86.54 7.43 -50.19
N ALA A 55 -86.34 8.41 -49.30
CA ALA A 55 -87.24 9.55 -49.20
C ALA A 55 -87.20 10.45 -50.45
N SER A 56 -86.03 10.67 -51.04
CA SER A 56 -85.89 11.51 -52.24
C SER A 56 -86.56 10.89 -53.48
N SER A 57 -86.41 9.59 -53.70
CA SER A 57 -87.04 8.90 -54.84
C SER A 57 -88.56 8.93 -54.74
N LEU A 58 -89.12 8.71 -53.55
CA LEU A 58 -90.56 8.87 -53.30
C LEU A 58 -91.03 10.32 -53.50
N ASN A 59 -90.22 11.30 -53.12
CA ASN A 59 -90.56 12.71 -53.31
C ASN A 59 -90.63 13.07 -54.78
N ARG A 60 -89.66 12.61 -55.57
CA ARG A 60 -89.67 12.76 -57.03
C ARG A 60 -90.90 12.09 -57.65
N LEU A 61 -91.24 10.86 -57.22
CA LEU A 61 -92.44 10.16 -57.66
C LEU A 61 -93.70 10.98 -57.38
N HIS A 62 -93.82 11.51 -56.17
CA HIS A 62 -94.98 12.31 -55.76
C HIS A 62 -95.08 13.61 -56.57
N ILE A 63 -93.97 14.33 -56.76
CA ILE A 63 -93.93 15.57 -57.56
C ILE A 63 -94.30 15.27 -59.01
N ALA A 64 -93.66 14.28 -59.65
CA ALA A 64 -93.93 13.91 -61.03
C ALA A 64 -95.39 13.49 -61.25
N SER A 65 -96.00 12.79 -60.28
CA SER A 65 -97.42 12.42 -60.36
C SER A 65 -98.35 13.65 -60.37
N LEU A 66 -98.11 14.63 -59.51
CA LEU A 66 -98.89 15.87 -59.45
C LEU A 66 -98.65 16.76 -60.67
N GLU A 67 -97.39 16.91 -61.10
CA GLU A 67 -97.06 17.68 -62.28
C GLU A 67 -97.65 17.05 -63.54
N GLY A 68 -97.56 15.73 -63.69
CA GLY A 68 -98.13 15.00 -64.82
C GLY A 68 -99.64 15.16 -64.90
N LEU A 69 -100.38 15.09 -63.78
CA LEU A 69 -101.83 15.34 -63.77
C LEU A 69 -102.17 16.78 -64.19
N ASN A 70 -101.45 17.77 -63.66
CA ASN A 70 -101.64 19.17 -64.04
C ASN A 70 -101.30 19.42 -65.51
N ARG A 71 -100.23 18.80 -66.03
CA ARG A 71 -99.85 18.90 -67.44
C ARG A 71 -100.86 18.21 -68.35
N MET A 72 -101.48 17.12 -67.89
CA MET A 72 -102.54 16.43 -68.62
C MET A 72 -103.74 17.35 -68.85
N ASP A 73 -104.17 18.07 -67.80
CA ASP A 73 -105.25 19.06 -67.91
C ASP A 73 -104.90 20.19 -68.89
N ARG A 74 -103.67 20.72 -68.81
CA ARG A 74 -103.17 21.74 -69.75
C ARG A 74 -103.05 21.23 -71.19
N ALA A 75 -102.69 19.97 -71.39
CA ALA A 75 -102.62 19.35 -72.71
C ALA A 75 -104.01 19.24 -73.35
N LEU A 76 -105.02 18.83 -72.56
CA LEU A 76 -106.41 18.84 -73.00
C LEU A 76 -106.88 20.27 -73.36
N GLU A 77 -106.60 21.26 -72.51
CA GLU A 77 -106.98 22.66 -72.77
C GLU A 77 -106.37 23.20 -74.07
N ARG A 78 -105.09 22.93 -74.32
CA ARG A 78 -104.40 23.33 -75.56
C ARG A 78 -104.93 22.60 -76.78
N GLN A 79 -105.30 21.33 -76.66
CA GLN A 79 -105.97 20.60 -77.73
C GLN A 79 -107.34 21.21 -78.06
N LEU A 80 -108.12 21.59 -77.03
CA LEU A 80 -109.43 22.22 -77.20
C LEU A 80 -109.34 23.66 -77.72
N ARG A 81 -108.26 24.36 -77.40
CA ARG A 81 -108.01 25.75 -77.78
C ARG A 81 -106.56 25.90 -78.29
N PRO A 82 -106.31 25.64 -79.59
CA PRO A 82 -104.97 25.74 -80.18
C PRO A 82 -104.31 27.13 -80.02
N SER A 83 -105.08 28.17 -79.71
CA SER A 83 -104.56 29.51 -79.40
C SER A 83 -103.75 29.58 -78.09
N LEU A 84 -103.82 28.57 -77.21
CA LEU A 84 -103.11 28.53 -75.92
C LEU A 84 -101.69 27.92 -76.00
N GLY A 85 -101.24 27.57 -77.21
CA GLY A 85 -99.91 26.99 -77.48
C GLY A 85 -100.00 25.65 -78.21
N ASP A 86 -98.84 25.07 -78.52
CA ASP A 86 -98.72 23.82 -79.27
C ASP A 86 -99.25 22.61 -78.45
N PRO A 87 -100.30 21.91 -78.92
CA PRO A 87 -100.82 20.71 -78.27
C PRO A 87 -99.83 19.54 -78.27
N ILE A 88 -98.96 19.43 -79.29
CA ILE A 88 -97.98 18.33 -79.39
C ILE A 88 -96.91 18.49 -78.31
N ALA A 89 -96.33 19.68 -78.21
CA ALA A 89 -95.38 20.00 -77.15
C ALA A 89 -95.98 19.83 -75.73
N ALA A 90 -97.30 20.02 -75.58
CA ALA A 90 -97.98 19.78 -74.31
C ALA A 90 -98.08 18.27 -73.98
N LEU A 91 -98.31 17.42 -74.98
CA LEU A 91 -98.31 15.97 -74.82
C LEU A 91 -96.90 15.41 -74.58
N GLU A 92 -95.87 15.94 -75.25
CA GLU A 92 -94.47 15.59 -74.96
C GLU A 92 -94.09 15.92 -73.51
N ALA A 93 -94.55 17.06 -72.99
CA ALA A 93 -94.32 17.44 -71.60
C ALA A 93 -95.07 16.54 -70.59
N VAL A 94 -96.18 15.92 -70.97
CA VAL A 94 -96.86 14.89 -70.19
C VAL A 94 -96.05 13.59 -70.23
N GLU A 95 -95.58 13.19 -71.41
CA GLU A 95 -94.76 11.99 -71.58
C GLU A 95 -93.46 12.05 -70.77
N TYR A 96 -92.84 13.22 -70.69
CA TYR A 96 -91.70 13.45 -69.80
C TYR A 96 -92.05 13.15 -68.34
N GLU A 97 -93.17 13.67 -67.81
CA GLU A 97 -93.56 13.42 -66.42
C GLU A 97 -93.96 11.96 -66.16
N LEU A 98 -94.55 11.28 -67.14
CA LEU A 98 -94.84 9.85 -67.03
C LEU A 98 -93.56 9.02 -66.97
N ASN A 99 -92.55 9.37 -67.77
CA ASN A 99 -91.23 8.72 -67.72
C ASN A 99 -90.52 9.01 -66.39
N GLU A 100 -90.53 10.25 -65.92
CA GLU A 100 -89.97 10.62 -64.60
C GLU A 100 -90.69 9.87 -63.47
N MET A 101 -92.02 9.79 -63.52
CA MET A 101 -92.81 9.06 -62.55
C MET A 101 -92.46 7.55 -62.56
N SER A 102 -92.30 6.95 -63.74
CA SER A 102 -91.86 5.56 -63.88
C SER A 102 -90.45 5.32 -63.31
N GLN A 103 -89.48 6.17 -63.66
CA GLN A 103 -88.10 6.06 -63.17
C GLN A 103 -88.00 6.30 -61.66
N ALA A 104 -88.74 7.27 -61.14
CA ALA A 104 -88.80 7.57 -59.71
C ALA A 104 -89.44 6.42 -58.93
N LEU A 105 -90.47 5.78 -59.49
CA LEU A 105 -91.06 4.57 -58.92
C LEU A 105 -90.06 3.42 -58.88
N GLU A 106 -89.37 3.14 -59.97
CA GLU A 106 -88.35 2.07 -60.01
C GLU A 106 -87.24 2.32 -58.99
N SER A 107 -86.72 3.56 -58.95
CA SER A 107 -85.70 3.97 -57.97
C SER A 107 -86.16 3.79 -56.53
N PHE A 108 -87.43 4.12 -56.25
CA PHE A 108 -88.02 3.94 -54.92
C PHE A 108 -88.15 2.46 -54.55
N LEU A 109 -88.64 1.62 -55.46
CA LEU A 109 -88.79 0.18 -55.23
C LEU A 109 -87.43 -0.50 -55.00
N GLN A 110 -86.38 -0.10 -55.73
CA GLN A 110 -85.01 -0.60 -55.53
C GLN A 110 -84.43 -0.13 -54.19
N ALA A 111 -84.52 1.17 -53.88
CA ALA A 111 -83.98 1.73 -52.64
C ALA A 111 -84.65 1.15 -51.38
N THR A 112 -85.86 0.63 -51.51
CA THR A 112 -86.67 0.06 -50.42
C THR A 112 -86.75 -1.47 -50.45
N GLN A 113 -85.96 -2.16 -51.29
CA GLN A 113 -86.01 -3.62 -51.43
C GLN A 113 -85.81 -4.36 -50.10
N ASP A 114 -84.85 -3.91 -49.29
CA ASP A 114 -84.50 -4.49 -47.98
C ASP A 114 -84.96 -3.60 -46.81
N SER A 115 -85.97 -2.75 -47.02
CA SER A 115 -86.48 -1.83 -46.01
C SER A 115 -87.55 -2.48 -45.12
N PRO A 116 -87.64 -2.13 -43.82
CA PRO A 116 -88.69 -2.62 -42.92
C PRO A 116 -90.12 -2.22 -43.33
N TYR A 117 -90.30 -1.41 -44.38
CA TYR A 117 -91.60 -0.89 -44.83
C TYR A 117 -92.13 -1.55 -46.11
N SER A 118 -91.83 -2.84 -46.32
CA SER A 118 -92.24 -3.58 -47.53
C SER A 118 -93.73 -3.46 -47.88
N ALA A 119 -94.62 -3.46 -46.88
CA ALA A 119 -96.05 -3.27 -47.09
C ALA A 119 -96.41 -1.87 -47.64
N LEU A 120 -95.75 -0.81 -47.17
CA LEU A 120 -95.95 0.55 -47.68
C LEU A 120 -95.32 0.71 -49.06
N ARG A 121 -94.15 0.12 -49.29
CA ARG A 121 -93.52 0.06 -50.61
C ARG A 121 -94.48 -0.55 -51.63
N ASP A 122 -95.05 -1.71 -51.32
CA ASP A 122 -95.92 -2.45 -52.22
C ASP A 122 -97.21 -1.68 -52.51
N ALA A 123 -97.81 -1.07 -51.49
CA ALA A 123 -98.99 -0.21 -51.66
C ALA A 123 -98.69 1.04 -52.51
N ILE A 124 -97.55 1.71 -52.29
CA ILE A 124 -97.09 2.84 -53.11
C ILE A 124 -96.87 2.38 -54.55
N GLY A 125 -96.20 1.25 -54.75
CA GLY A 125 -95.93 0.71 -56.08
C GLY A 125 -97.20 0.32 -56.84
N GLU A 126 -98.14 -0.33 -56.17
CA GLU A 126 -99.43 -0.66 -56.76
C GLU A 126 -100.22 0.59 -57.16
N ARG A 127 -100.36 1.57 -56.24
CA ARG A 127 -101.10 2.82 -56.53
C ARG A 127 -100.40 3.69 -57.58
N ALA A 128 -99.07 3.75 -57.57
CA ALA A 128 -98.32 4.48 -58.59
C ALA A 128 -98.47 3.84 -59.99
N ASN A 129 -98.46 2.51 -60.08
CA ASN A 129 -98.70 1.81 -61.34
C ASN A 129 -100.15 2.00 -61.84
N GLN A 130 -101.14 1.96 -60.95
CA GLN A 130 -102.53 2.27 -61.28
C GLN A 130 -102.67 3.71 -61.80
N LEU A 131 -102.02 4.66 -61.13
CA LEU A 131 -102.00 6.05 -61.55
C LEU A 131 -101.32 6.24 -62.92
N LEU A 132 -100.15 5.62 -63.14
CA LEU A 132 -99.47 5.62 -64.45
C LEU A 132 -100.40 5.08 -65.54
N ALA A 133 -101.08 3.97 -65.29
CA ALA A 133 -102.02 3.37 -66.25
C ALA A 133 -103.20 4.30 -66.56
N SER A 134 -103.79 4.94 -65.54
CA SER A 134 -104.86 5.93 -65.74
C SER A 134 -104.36 7.16 -66.51
N MET A 135 -103.14 7.63 -66.24
CA MET A 135 -102.58 8.78 -66.96
C MET A 135 -102.19 8.42 -68.40
N ASP A 136 -101.69 7.21 -68.68
CA ASP A 136 -101.50 6.73 -70.05
C ASP A 136 -102.84 6.65 -70.81
N ALA A 137 -103.90 6.18 -70.14
CA ALA A 137 -105.25 6.16 -70.70
C ALA A 137 -105.80 7.58 -70.95
N GLN A 138 -105.55 8.54 -70.04
CA GLN A 138 -105.87 9.96 -70.25
C GLN A 138 -105.14 10.52 -71.47
N ARG A 139 -103.82 10.25 -71.60
CA ARG A 139 -103.03 10.68 -72.77
C ARG A 139 -103.64 10.14 -74.06
N ASN A 140 -103.97 8.84 -74.08
CA ASN A 140 -104.59 8.22 -75.26
C ASN A 140 -105.98 8.82 -75.56
N ALA A 141 -106.77 9.15 -74.54
CA ALA A 141 -108.06 9.82 -74.71
C ALA A 141 -107.91 11.24 -75.28
N ILE A 142 -106.89 11.99 -74.86
CA ILE A 142 -106.52 13.28 -75.49
C ILE A 142 -106.17 13.03 -76.97
N THR A 143 -105.24 12.11 -77.28
CA THR A 143 -104.80 11.85 -78.66
C THR A 143 -105.94 11.40 -79.59
N THR A 144 -106.87 10.58 -79.09
CA THR A 144 -108.02 10.05 -79.86
C THR A 144 -109.25 10.96 -79.86
N GLY A 145 -109.28 11.98 -79.00
CA GLY A 145 -110.38 12.93 -78.87
C GLY A 145 -111.60 12.42 -78.07
N ASP A 146 -111.46 11.34 -77.28
CA ASP A 146 -112.51 10.81 -76.42
C ASP A 146 -112.69 11.65 -75.14
N ARG A 147 -113.59 12.63 -75.22
CA ARG A 147 -113.83 13.62 -74.15
C ARG A 147 -114.63 13.06 -72.98
N SER A 148 -115.55 12.14 -73.23
CA SER A 148 -116.35 11.50 -72.17
C SER A 148 -115.50 10.56 -71.34
N GLY A 149 -114.66 9.74 -72.01
CA GLY A 149 -113.72 8.85 -71.35
C GLY A 149 -112.69 9.61 -70.52
N TYR A 150 -112.12 10.70 -71.07
CA TYR A 150 -111.12 11.51 -70.35
C TYR A 150 -111.59 11.95 -68.96
N ARG A 151 -112.81 12.50 -68.85
CA ARG A 151 -113.30 13.01 -67.55
C ARG A 151 -113.46 11.89 -66.50
N GLN A 152 -113.90 10.70 -66.92
CA GLN A 152 -114.01 9.56 -66.00
C GLN A 152 -112.62 9.09 -65.56
N ILE A 153 -111.68 8.95 -66.50
CA ILE A 153 -110.31 8.52 -66.18
C ILE A 153 -109.61 9.57 -65.30
N THR A 154 -109.90 10.87 -65.45
CA THR A 154 -109.38 11.91 -64.54
C THR A 154 -109.84 11.71 -63.11
N LEU A 155 -111.11 11.33 -62.88
CA LEU A 155 -111.58 11.06 -61.52
C LEU A 155 -110.88 9.83 -60.92
N GLU A 156 -110.67 8.77 -61.72
CA GLU A 156 -109.92 7.58 -61.30
C GLU A 156 -108.44 7.90 -61.02
N ALA A 157 -107.80 8.71 -61.88
CA ALA A 157 -106.42 9.14 -61.68
C ALA A 157 -106.27 10.04 -60.44
N MET A 158 -107.25 10.91 -60.15
CA MET A 158 -107.25 11.71 -58.92
C MET A 158 -107.38 10.83 -57.67
N ASP A 159 -108.23 9.80 -57.69
CA ASP A 159 -108.36 8.83 -56.58
C ASP A 159 -107.04 8.07 -56.35
N HIS A 160 -106.42 7.57 -57.42
CA HIS A 160 -105.11 6.91 -57.32
C HIS A 160 -104.01 7.86 -56.83
N SER A 161 -104.01 9.11 -57.26
CA SER A 161 -103.07 10.14 -56.77
C SER A 161 -103.28 10.47 -55.30
N GLU A 162 -104.53 10.53 -54.83
CA GLU A 162 -104.84 10.77 -53.41
C GLU A 162 -104.39 9.58 -52.56
N ALA A 163 -104.67 8.36 -52.99
CA ALA A 163 -104.22 7.14 -52.33
C ALA A 163 -102.68 7.05 -52.28
N LEU A 164 -102.00 7.36 -53.40
CA LEU A 164 -100.54 7.43 -53.48
C LEU A 164 -99.99 8.47 -52.50
N ALA A 165 -100.58 9.66 -52.44
CA ALA A 165 -100.18 10.71 -51.49
C ALA A 165 -100.37 10.26 -50.03
N GLY A 166 -101.46 9.53 -49.74
CA GLY A 166 -101.71 8.94 -48.43
C GLY A 166 -100.63 7.94 -48.01
N HIS A 167 -100.28 7.00 -48.90
CA HIS A 167 -99.22 6.03 -48.63
C HIS A 167 -97.84 6.69 -48.58
N ALA A 168 -97.57 7.71 -49.40
CA ALA A 168 -96.32 8.46 -49.37
C ALA A 168 -96.14 9.21 -48.04
N ARG A 169 -97.20 9.86 -47.52
CA ARG A 169 -97.18 10.47 -46.18
C ARG A 169 -96.91 9.45 -45.08
N ALA A 170 -97.56 8.29 -45.16
CA ALA A 170 -97.31 7.21 -44.20
C ALA A 170 -95.85 6.74 -44.26
N PHE A 171 -95.27 6.58 -45.47
CA PHE A 171 -93.86 6.24 -45.64
C PHE A 171 -92.94 7.29 -45.00
N TYR A 172 -93.15 8.58 -45.27
CA TYR A 172 -92.33 9.64 -44.66
C TYR A 172 -92.40 9.62 -43.14
N GLN A 173 -93.55 9.39 -42.54
CA GLN A 173 -93.68 9.32 -41.08
C GLN A 173 -92.84 8.19 -40.49
N VAL A 174 -92.84 7.01 -41.11
CA VAL A 174 -92.08 5.88 -40.57
C VAL A 174 -90.58 6.01 -40.89
N ALA A 175 -90.22 6.51 -42.07
CA ALA A 175 -88.83 6.80 -42.44
C ALA A 175 -88.20 7.90 -41.55
N ASP A 176 -88.95 8.95 -41.22
CA ASP A 176 -88.51 10.02 -40.30
C ASP A 176 -88.30 9.48 -38.87
N GLN A 177 -89.23 8.66 -38.37
CA GLN A 177 -89.08 7.97 -37.08
C GLN A 177 -87.85 7.07 -37.04
N GLN A 178 -87.52 6.38 -38.15
CA GLN A 178 -86.31 5.57 -38.25
C GLN A 178 -85.04 6.42 -38.35
N GLY A 179 -85.07 7.54 -39.07
CA GLY A 179 -83.96 8.49 -39.10
C GLY A 179 -83.64 9.03 -37.70
N VAL A 180 -84.67 9.40 -36.94
CA VAL A 180 -84.52 9.88 -35.56
C VAL A 180 -84.00 8.79 -34.63
N SER A 181 -84.50 7.55 -34.72
CA SER A 181 -84.04 6.46 -33.85
C SER A 181 -82.59 6.05 -34.14
N LEU A 182 -82.18 6.00 -35.42
CA LEU A 182 -80.79 5.76 -35.81
C LEU A 182 -79.86 6.86 -35.27
N MET A 183 -80.30 8.12 -35.29
CA MET A 183 -79.51 9.24 -34.76
C MET A 183 -79.40 9.21 -33.22
N GLN A 184 -80.48 8.85 -32.52
CA GLN A 184 -80.46 8.67 -31.06
C GLN A 184 -79.57 7.49 -30.63
N ASP A 185 -79.64 6.36 -31.34
CA ASP A 185 -78.78 5.20 -31.09
C ASP A 185 -77.30 5.56 -31.30
N ALA A 186 -76.98 6.34 -32.35
CA ALA A 186 -75.63 6.82 -32.62
C ALA A 186 -75.13 7.75 -31.50
N GLU A 187 -75.95 8.69 -31.01
CA GLU A 187 -75.59 9.57 -29.88
C GLU A 187 -75.34 8.79 -28.58
N GLN A 188 -76.23 7.85 -28.24
CA GLN A 188 -76.07 7.04 -27.02
C GLN A 188 -74.81 6.19 -27.07
N ARG A 189 -74.52 5.56 -28.22
CA ARG A 189 -73.30 4.77 -28.41
C ARG A 189 -72.06 5.66 -28.33
N ALA A 190 -72.07 6.83 -28.97
CA ALA A 190 -70.97 7.80 -28.87
C ALA A 190 -70.70 8.20 -27.41
N GLY A 191 -71.74 8.43 -26.61
CA GLY A 191 -71.64 8.72 -25.18
C GLY A 191 -71.03 7.57 -24.36
N MET A 192 -71.49 6.33 -24.57
CA MET A 192 -70.94 5.16 -23.87
C MET A 192 -69.47 4.93 -24.20
N VAL A 193 -69.07 5.13 -25.46
CA VAL A 193 -67.67 4.96 -25.83
C VAL A 193 -66.78 6.09 -25.31
N ALA A 194 -67.25 7.34 -25.32
CA ALA A 194 -66.54 8.46 -24.71
C ALA A 194 -66.31 8.22 -23.20
N ALA A 195 -67.32 7.71 -22.49
CA ALA A 195 -67.19 7.33 -21.08
C ALA A 195 -66.18 6.19 -20.87
N GLY A 196 -66.18 5.18 -21.75
CA GLY A 196 -65.21 4.08 -21.72
C GLY A 196 -63.75 4.54 -21.93
N LEU A 197 -63.52 5.46 -22.87
CA LEU A 197 -62.20 6.07 -23.10
C LEU A 197 -61.73 6.89 -21.90
N ALA A 198 -62.61 7.70 -21.32
CA ALA A 198 -62.30 8.50 -20.14
C ALA A 198 -61.94 7.61 -18.94
N LEU A 199 -62.69 6.52 -18.71
CA LEU A 199 -62.40 5.55 -17.66
C LEU A 199 -61.06 4.84 -17.89
N GLY A 200 -60.81 4.37 -19.11
CA GLY A 200 -59.54 3.72 -19.47
C GLY A 200 -58.33 4.64 -19.27
N MET A 201 -58.49 5.94 -19.56
CA MET A 201 -57.46 6.95 -19.36
C MET A 201 -57.21 7.21 -17.87
N ALA A 202 -58.26 7.35 -17.08
CA ALA A 202 -58.16 7.53 -15.63
C ALA A 202 -57.44 6.34 -14.97
N VAL A 203 -57.79 5.10 -15.35
CA VAL A 203 -57.13 3.88 -14.83
C VAL A 203 -55.66 3.82 -15.23
N SER A 204 -55.34 4.13 -16.50
CA SER A 204 -53.96 4.14 -17.00
C SER A 204 -53.10 5.17 -16.25
N LEU A 205 -53.63 6.37 -16.02
CA LEU A 205 -52.95 7.42 -15.26
C LEU A 205 -52.77 7.03 -13.78
N ALA A 206 -53.78 6.42 -13.17
CA ALA A 206 -53.68 5.95 -11.78
C ALA A 206 -52.62 4.85 -11.61
N LEU A 207 -52.56 3.88 -12.53
CA LEU A 207 -51.54 2.83 -12.53
C LEU A 207 -50.14 3.40 -12.76
N MET A 208 -49.99 4.36 -13.66
CA MET A 208 -48.72 5.05 -13.90
C MET A 208 -48.26 5.84 -12.65
N GLY A 209 -49.18 6.58 -12.03
CA GLY A 209 -48.92 7.32 -10.79
C GLY A 209 -48.50 6.41 -9.65
N ALA A 210 -49.16 5.25 -9.50
CA ALA A 210 -48.80 4.25 -8.50
C ALA A 210 -47.38 3.68 -8.72
N LEU A 211 -46.99 3.38 -9.97
CA LEU A 211 -45.64 2.91 -10.29
C LEU A 211 -44.56 3.98 -10.02
N ILE A 212 -44.83 5.24 -10.37
CA ILE A 212 -43.91 6.36 -10.10
C ILE A 212 -43.76 6.56 -8.59
N TRP A 213 -44.87 6.56 -7.85
CA TRP A 213 -44.88 6.70 -6.39
C TRP A 213 -44.08 5.57 -5.71
N LEU A 214 -44.29 4.33 -6.16
CA LEU A 214 -43.57 3.17 -5.65
C LEU A 214 -42.07 3.24 -5.94
N GLY A 215 -41.68 3.69 -7.13
CA GLY A 215 -40.28 3.94 -7.49
C GLY A 215 -39.65 5.05 -6.64
N HIS A 216 -40.35 6.16 -6.43
CA HIS A 216 -39.87 7.27 -5.60
C HIS A 216 -39.56 6.81 -4.17
N PHE A 217 -40.47 6.09 -3.52
CA PHE A 217 -40.25 5.62 -2.14
C PHE A 217 -39.17 4.54 -2.03
N GLN A 218 -39.07 3.63 -3.01
CA GLN A 218 -38.10 2.53 -2.92
C GLN A 218 -36.69 2.87 -3.41
N LEU A 219 -36.53 3.90 -4.24
CA LEU A 219 -35.23 4.27 -4.80
C LEU A 219 -34.62 5.47 -4.07
N LEU A 220 -35.37 6.56 -3.90
CA LEU A 220 -34.79 7.82 -3.42
C LEU A 220 -34.52 7.79 -1.91
N GLN A 221 -35.37 7.14 -1.12
CA GLN A 221 -35.12 7.05 0.33
C GLN A 221 -33.85 6.25 0.66
N PRO A 222 -33.65 5.01 0.16
CA PRO A 222 -32.43 4.26 0.46
C PRO A 222 -31.16 4.95 -0.06
N ILE A 223 -31.20 5.56 -1.24
CA ILE A 223 -30.06 6.33 -1.78
C ILE A 223 -29.72 7.50 -0.86
N ARG A 224 -30.70 8.23 -0.32
CA ARG A 224 -30.44 9.31 0.65
C ARG A 224 -29.75 8.81 1.93
N HIS A 225 -30.14 7.63 2.44
CA HIS A 225 -29.47 7.03 3.60
C HIS A 225 -28.04 6.61 3.25
N LEU A 226 -27.83 6.04 2.06
CA LEU A 226 -26.51 5.65 1.57
C LEU A 226 -25.57 6.86 1.44
N ILE A 227 -26.07 8.00 0.95
CA ILE A 227 -25.35 9.29 0.95
C ILE A 227 -25.03 9.75 2.38
N GLY A 228 -25.94 9.54 3.33
CA GLY A 228 -25.70 9.80 4.75
C GLY A 228 -24.51 9.02 5.29
N HIS A 229 -24.42 7.71 5.01
CA HIS A 229 -23.26 6.89 5.39
C HIS A 229 -21.96 7.40 4.75
N PHE A 230 -21.98 7.79 3.46
CA PHE A 230 -20.80 8.42 2.82
C PHE A 230 -20.34 9.70 3.52
N ARG A 231 -21.28 10.57 3.95
CA ARG A 231 -20.95 11.77 4.70
C ARG A 231 -20.33 11.45 6.05
N HIS A 232 -20.91 10.51 6.79
CA HIS A 232 -20.36 10.07 8.07
C HIS A 232 -18.94 9.51 7.91
N MET A 233 -18.69 8.64 6.93
CA MET A 233 -17.35 8.12 6.67
C MET A 233 -16.35 9.21 6.25
N ALA A 234 -16.78 10.20 5.46
CA ALA A 234 -15.94 11.35 5.09
C ALA A 234 -15.61 12.27 6.28
N GLU A 235 -16.50 12.35 7.27
CA GLU A 235 -16.28 13.04 8.55
C GLU A 235 -15.46 12.20 9.56
N GLY A 236 -15.07 10.98 9.18
CA GLY A 236 -14.30 10.05 10.03
C GLY A 236 -15.16 9.15 10.91
N ASP A 237 -16.48 9.20 10.83
CA ASP A 237 -17.35 8.30 11.59
C ASP A 237 -17.57 6.98 10.83
N LEU A 238 -16.83 5.95 11.26
CA LEU A 238 -16.93 4.57 10.78
C LEU A 238 -17.72 3.69 11.76
N SER A 239 -18.35 4.26 12.78
CA SER A 239 -19.00 3.49 13.85
C SER A 239 -20.39 2.98 13.46
N ALA A 240 -21.08 3.69 12.56
CA ALA A 240 -22.43 3.34 12.13
C ALA A 240 -22.43 2.04 11.30
N GLU A 241 -23.20 1.04 11.73
CA GLU A 241 -23.37 -0.21 10.99
C GLU A 241 -24.07 0.03 9.65
N VAL A 242 -23.49 -0.46 8.56
CA VAL A 242 -24.12 -0.43 7.23
C VAL A 242 -25.15 -1.56 7.15
N PRO A 243 -26.47 -1.26 7.07
CA PRO A 243 -27.49 -2.28 7.12
C PRO A 243 -27.49 -3.16 5.86
N ALA A 244 -27.62 -4.48 6.04
CA ALA A 244 -27.84 -5.40 4.94
C ALA A 244 -29.26 -5.22 4.36
N ARG A 245 -29.36 -4.76 3.11
CA ARG A 245 -30.64 -4.46 2.45
C ARG A 245 -30.81 -5.23 1.14
N GLY A 246 -31.66 -6.26 1.13
CA GLY A 246 -32.11 -6.93 -0.11
C GLY A 246 -30.98 -7.43 -1.03
N ASN A 247 -31.37 -7.95 -2.20
CA ASN A 247 -30.43 -8.46 -3.23
C ASN A 247 -30.51 -7.69 -4.56
N ASN A 248 -31.19 -6.54 -4.58
CA ASN A 248 -31.29 -5.68 -5.77
C ASN A 248 -30.05 -4.77 -5.91
N GLU A 249 -30.03 -3.91 -6.93
CA GLU A 249 -28.90 -3.01 -7.21
C GLU A 249 -28.57 -2.09 -6.03
N ILE A 250 -29.59 -1.61 -5.29
CA ILE A 250 -29.39 -0.80 -4.08
C ILE A 250 -28.75 -1.64 -2.97
N GLY A 251 -29.16 -2.90 -2.81
CA GLY A 251 -28.55 -3.83 -1.87
C GLY A 251 -27.08 -4.13 -2.17
N GLN A 252 -26.73 -4.26 -3.45
CA GLN A 252 -25.34 -4.39 -3.88
C GLN A 252 -24.52 -3.15 -3.54
N LEU A 253 -25.08 -1.94 -3.67
CA LEU A 253 -24.43 -0.70 -3.23
C LEU A 253 -24.20 -0.69 -1.71
N TYR A 254 -25.18 -1.11 -0.90
CA TYR A 254 -25.01 -1.24 0.56
C TYR A 254 -23.94 -2.28 0.92
N ALA A 255 -23.91 -3.43 0.24
CA ALA A 255 -22.89 -4.46 0.47
C ALA A 255 -21.48 -3.95 0.12
N ALA A 256 -21.32 -3.29 -1.03
CA ALA A 256 -20.05 -2.68 -1.43
C ALA A 256 -19.61 -1.59 -0.44
N LEU A 257 -20.54 -0.78 0.05
CA LEU A 257 -20.29 0.22 1.08
C LEU A 257 -19.79 -0.40 2.40
N GLY A 258 -20.39 -1.51 2.83
CA GLY A 258 -19.97 -2.24 4.02
C GLY A 258 -18.56 -2.84 3.88
N VAL A 259 -18.23 -3.39 2.71
CA VAL A 259 -16.86 -3.86 2.41
C VAL A 259 -15.86 -2.71 2.48
N MET A 260 -16.17 -1.56 1.88
CA MET A 260 -15.33 -0.36 1.92
C MET A 260 -15.15 0.15 3.35
N GLN A 261 -16.23 0.24 4.13
CA GLN A 261 -16.17 0.66 5.54
C GLN A 261 -15.28 -0.28 6.35
N ASN A 262 -15.44 -1.59 6.21
CA ASN A 262 -14.61 -2.58 6.91
C ASN A 262 -13.13 -2.47 6.55
N SER A 263 -12.82 -2.27 5.27
CA SER A 263 -11.43 -2.05 4.82
C SER A 263 -10.82 -0.77 5.41
N LEU A 264 -11.60 0.31 5.53
CA LEU A 264 -11.17 1.54 6.18
C LEU A 264 -10.96 1.35 7.68
N ILE A 265 -11.87 0.66 8.37
CA ILE A 265 -11.73 0.33 9.80
C ILE A 265 -10.43 -0.46 10.04
N GLU A 266 -10.17 -1.48 9.21
CA GLU A 266 -8.96 -2.30 9.33
C GLU A 266 -7.69 -1.46 9.08
N THR A 267 -7.70 -0.59 8.08
CA THR A 267 -6.57 0.33 7.81
C THR A 267 -6.31 1.27 8.97
N VAL A 268 -7.36 1.85 9.57
CA VAL A 268 -7.26 2.74 10.73
C VAL A 268 -6.74 1.99 11.97
N LYS A 269 -7.18 0.74 12.20
CA LYS A 269 -6.67 -0.11 13.29
C LYS A 269 -5.18 -0.40 13.11
N GLN A 270 -4.78 -0.85 11.92
CA GLN A 270 -3.38 -1.11 11.61
C GLN A 270 -2.52 0.15 11.75
N LEU A 271 -3.04 1.32 11.34
CA LEU A 271 -2.36 2.60 11.53
C LEU A 271 -2.18 2.93 13.02
N HIS A 272 -3.23 2.72 13.84
CA HIS A 272 -3.17 2.91 15.28
C HIS A 272 -2.14 1.98 15.95
N ASP A 273 -2.22 0.68 15.67
CA ASP A 273 -1.32 -0.32 16.24
C ASP A 273 0.14 -0.07 15.81
N ASN A 274 0.37 0.22 14.53
CA ASN A 274 1.70 0.56 14.02
C ASN A 274 2.23 1.85 14.65
N SER A 275 1.38 2.87 14.87
CA SER A 275 1.79 4.09 15.56
C SER A 275 2.25 3.82 16.99
N GLN A 276 1.53 2.96 17.72
CA GLN A 276 1.92 2.53 19.06
C GLN A 276 3.24 1.75 19.05
N HIS A 277 3.43 0.87 18.07
CA HIS A 277 4.70 0.14 17.90
C HIS A 277 5.89 1.07 17.60
N VAL A 278 5.70 2.07 16.74
CA VAL A 278 6.75 3.08 16.46
C VAL A 278 7.05 3.89 17.71
N PHE A 279 6.03 4.36 18.45
CA PHE A 279 6.22 5.10 19.70
C PHE A 279 7.03 4.31 20.73
N GLN A 280 6.64 3.05 20.99
CA GLN A 280 7.36 2.18 21.91
C GLN A 280 8.79 1.87 21.45
N SER A 281 9.02 1.80 20.14
CA SER A 281 10.36 1.57 19.58
C SER A 281 11.23 2.82 19.68
N ALA A 282 10.67 4.00 19.45
CA ALA A 282 11.34 5.29 19.67
C ALA A 282 11.75 5.46 21.14
N GLN A 283 10.86 5.11 22.08
CA GLN A 283 11.17 5.16 23.52
C GLN A 283 12.29 4.18 23.90
N ARG A 284 12.28 2.96 23.34
CA ARG A 284 13.39 2.01 23.54
C ARG A 284 14.70 2.50 22.92
N LEU A 285 14.65 3.14 21.76
CA LEU A 285 15.81 3.77 21.14
C LEU A 285 16.37 4.89 22.03
N ALA A 286 15.52 5.76 22.58
CA ALA A 286 15.94 6.82 23.49
C ALA A 286 16.63 6.26 24.74
N LEU A 287 16.04 5.23 25.38
CA LEU A 287 16.66 4.56 26.53
C LEU A 287 17.99 3.88 26.17
N GLY A 288 18.05 3.17 25.04
CA GLY A 288 19.30 2.56 24.57
C GLY A 288 20.37 3.59 24.22
N ASN A 289 19.96 4.75 23.72
CA ASN A 289 20.86 5.85 23.41
C ASN A 289 21.39 6.55 24.67
N GLU A 290 20.60 6.62 25.73
CA GLU A 290 21.05 7.13 27.05
C GLU A 290 22.08 6.19 27.70
N ASP A 291 21.91 4.87 27.58
CA ASP A 291 22.94 3.90 27.96
C ASP A 291 24.21 4.08 27.13
N LEU A 292 24.08 4.24 25.81
CA LEU A 292 25.22 4.51 24.93
C LEU A 292 25.93 5.81 25.30
N ALA A 293 25.19 6.87 25.62
CA ALA A 293 25.73 8.14 26.10
C ALA A 293 26.56 7.94 27.37
N THR A 294 26.01 7.20 28.34
CA THR A 294 26.67 6.89 29.61
C THR A 294 27.97 6.11 29.37
N ARG A 295 27.94 5.09 28.52
CA ARG A 295 29.12 4.29 28.17
C ARG A 295 30.17 5.09 27.40
N THR A 296 29.75 5.98 26.51
CA THR A 296 30.64 6.90 25.78
C THR A 296 31.32 7.88 26.73
N HIS A 297 30.60 8.39 27.72
CA HIS A 297 31.16 9.25 28.75
C HIS A 297 32.15 8.49 29.65
N GLN A 298 31.80 7.27 30.09
CA GLN A 298 32.72 6.41 30.83
C GLN A 298 33.99 6.09 30.03
N GLN A 299 33.85 5.78 28.73
CA GLN A 299 34.97 5.51 27.83
C GLN A 299 35.87 6.73 27.69
N THR A 300 35.32 7.94 27.64
CA THR A 300 36.10 9.19 27.65
C THR A 300 36.96 9.29 28.90
N THR A 301 36.37 9.07 30.08
CA THR A 301 37.11 9.07 31.35
C THR A 301 38.17 7.97 31.42
N SER A 302 37.86 6.78 30.89
CA SER A 302 38.85 5.69 30.81
C SER A 302 40.00 6.03 29.88
N LEU A 303 39.75 6.67 28.73
CA LEU A 303 40.79 7.10 27.81
C LEU A 303 41.67 8.20 28.42
N ASP A 304 41.09 9.15 29.16
CA ASP A 304 41.84 10.21 29.85
C ASP A 304 42.79 9.65 30.92
N ASN A 305 42.29 8.70 31.73
CA ASN A 305 43.11 7.98 32.70
C ASN A 305 44.21 7.15 32.02
N THR A 306 43.90 6.46 30.92
CA THR A 306 44.90 5.69 30.18
C THR A 306 45.95 6.60 29.55
N ALA A 307 45.57 7.75 28.98
CA ALA A 307 46.51 8.73 28.46
C ALA A 307 47.45 9.25 29.56
N THR A 308 46.92 9.55 30.75
CA THR A 308 47.73 9.96 31.91
C THR A 308 48.70 8.85 32.36
N ASN A 309 48.26 7.60 32.36
CA ASN A 309 49.11 6.45 32.69
C ASN A 309 50.20 6.23 31.63
N VAL A 310 49.87 6.36 30.35
CA VAL A 310 50.84 6.25 29.25
C VAL A 310 51.86 7.39 29.31
N HIS A 311 51.45 8.61 29.65
CA HIS A 311 52.38 9.72 29.89
C HIS A 311 53.35 9.41 31.04
N THR A 312 52.82 8.92 32.17
CA THR A 312 53.65 8.51 33.32
C THR A 312 54.60 7.35 32.96
N LEU A 313 54.14 6.37 32.16
CA LEU A 313 54.98 5.28 31.65
C LEU A 313 56.08 5.80 30.71
N THR A 314 55.75 6.75 29.84
CA THR A 314 56.71 7.39 28.93
C THR A 314 57.85 8.02 29.72
N ASP A 315 57.52 8.78 30.77
CA ASP A 315 58.50 9.43 31.65
C ASP A 315 59.36 8.39 32.39
N SER A 316 58.73 7.32 32.90
CA SER A 316 59.45 6.25 33.60
C SER A 316 60.42 5.49 32.68
N VAL A 317 60.03 5.23 31.43
CA VAL A 317 60.89 4.58 30.43
C VAL A 317 62.03 5.51 30.00
N ALA A 318 61.75 6.81 29.82
CA ALA A 318 62.77 7.81 29.52
C ALA A 318 63.83 7.90 30.63
N HIS A 319 63.41 7.95 31.89
CA HIS A 319 64.33 7.88 33.04
C HIS A 319 65.11 6.57 33.09
N THR A 320 64.48 5.43 32.77
CA THR A 320 65.17 4.14 32.72
C THR A 320 66.27 4.13 31.66
N ALA A 321 65.99 4.69 30.47
CA ALA A 321 66.98 4.83 29.40
C ALA A 321 68.16 5.74 29.81
N GLU A 322 67.87 6.88 30.44
CA GLU A 322 68.89 7.80 30.96
C GLU A 322 69.75 7.13 32.05
N HIS A 323 69.12 6.43 33.00
CA HIS A 323 69.82 5.70 34.04
C HIS A 323 70.69 4.57 33.50
N ALA A 324 70.22 3.85 32.47
CA ALA A 324 71.01 2.82 31.81
C ALA A 324 72.24 3.43 31.11
N LEU A 325 72.10 4.55 30.41
CA LEU A 325 73.24 5.26 29.79
C LEU A 325 74.27 5.71 30.84
N LYS A 326 73.80 6.28 31.96
CA LYS A 326 74.69 6.70 33.05
C LYS A 326 75.37 5.52 33.75
N ALA A 327 74.64 4.41 33.95
CA ALA A 327 75.19 3.19 34.51
C ALA A 327 76.23 2.56 33.56
N LYS A 328 76.01 2.66 32.25
CA LYS A 328 76.96 2.19 31.22
C LYS A 328 78.28 2.93 31.35
N GLU A 329 78.25 4.27 31.40
CA GLU A 329 79.43 5.12 31.58
C GLU A 329 80.20 4.78 32.88
N LEU A 330 79.47 4.63 34.00
CA LEU A 330 80.06 4.24 35.28
C LEU A 330 80.72 2.85 35.22
N THR A 331 80.11 1.92 34.49
CA THR A 331 80.63 0.55 34.34
C THR A 331 81.86 0.52 33.42
N GLU A 332 81.90 1.33 32.37
CA GLU A 332 83.09 1.52 31.52
C GLU A 332 84.26 2.11 32.33
N HIS A 333 84.00 3.13 33.15
CA HIS A 333 85.00 3.69 34.05
C HIS A 333 85.49 2.66 35.07
N ALA A 334 84.58 1.90 35.70
CA ALA A 334 84.94 0.84 36.64
C ALA A 334 85.77 -0.28 35.97
N THR A 335 85.44 -0.63 34.72
CA THR A 335 86.21 -1.61 33.94
C THR A 335 87.64 -1.12 33.73
N THR A 336 87.80 0.14 33.32
CA THR A 336 89.11 0.76 33.10
C THR A 336 89.94 0.78 34.39
N GLN A 337 89.32 1.15 35.51
CA GLN A 337 89.99 1.18 36.81
C GLN A 337 90.37 -0.22 37.31
N ALA A 338 89.53 -1.23 37.09
CA ALA A 338 89.82 -2.62 37.44
C ALA A 338 90.98 -3.17 36.58
N GLN A 339 91.01 -2.89 35.28
CA GLN A 339 92.13 -3.25 34.39
C GLN A 339 93.45 -2.61 34.82
N GLN A 340 93.42 -1.33 35.20
CA GLN A 340 94.61 -0.63 35.70
C GLN A 340 95.10 -1.19 37.04
N SER A 341 94.17 -1.58 37.92
CA SER A 341 94.50 -2.25 39.19
C SER A 341 95.09 -3.64 38.98
N HIS A 342 94.56 -4.40 38.02
CA HIS A 342 95.10 -5.70 37.60
C HIS A 342 96.55 -5.55 37.10
N HIS A 343 96.81 -4.63 36.17
CA HIS A 343 98.17 -4.36 35.68
C HIS A 343 99.13 -3.93 36.82
N THR A 344 98.64 -3.14 37.78
CA THR A 344 99.47 -2.74 38.93
C THR A 344 99.82 -3.94 39.82
N MET A 345 98.88 -4.88 39.99
CA MET A 345 99.11 -6.13 40.73
C MET A 345 100.09 -7.06 40.00
N GLU A 346 100.00 -7.18 38.68
CA GLU A 346 100.97 -7.93 37.86
C GLU A 346 102.40 -7.36 38.03
N ALA A 347 102.54 -6.04 38.00
CA ALA A 347 103.83 -5.38 38.25
C ALA A 347 104.35 -5.62 39.68
N PHE A 348 103.46 -5.64 40.68
CA PHE A 348 103.81 -5.95 42.06
C PHE A 348 104.28 -7.40 42.24
N LEU A 349 103.60 -8.36 41.60
CA LEU A 349 104.01 -9.77 41.56
C LEU A 349 105.41 -9.91 40.97
N SER A 350 105.68 -9.27 39.83
CA SER A 350 107.02 -9.25 39.21
C SER A 350 108.08 -8.70 40.16
N THR A 351 107.76 -7.63 40.90
CA THR A 351 108.69 -7.04 41.87
C THR A 351 108.97 -7.99 43.05
N MET A 352 107.95 -8.72 43.53
CA MET A 352 108.14 -9.69 44.61
C MET A 352 108.92 -10.92 44.17
N GLU A 353 108.80 -11.34 42.91
CA GLU A 353 109.65 -12.39 42.31
C GLU A 353 111.12 -11.95 42.24
N GLU A 354 111.38 -10.69 41.87
CA GLU A 354 112.73 -10.11 41.90
C GLU A 354 113.29 -10.05 43.34
N ILE A 355 112.47 -9.63 44.32
CA ILE A 355 112.86 -9.59 45.73
C ILE A 355 113.17 -11.00 46.26
N ASP A 356 112.36 -12.01 45.92
CA ASP A 356 112.62 -13.42 46.28
C ASP A 356 113.96 -13.92 45.68
N ALA A 357 114.22 -13.59 44.41
CA ALA A 357 115.48 -13.94 43.76
C ALA A 357 116.69 -13.26 44.43
N HIS A 358 116.58 -11.97 44.76
CA HIS A 358 117.64 -11.23 45.48
C HIS A 358 117.85 -11.77 46.90
N ALA A 359 116.79 -12.12 47.62
CA ALA A 359 116.90 -12.70 48.96
C ALA A 359 117.64 -14.05 48.94
N LYS A 360 117.38 -14.90 47.94
CA LYS A 360 118.13 -16.15 47.72
C LYS A 360 119.61 -15.89 47.47
N GLN A 361 119.94 -14.93 46.59
CA GLN A 361 121.34 -14.54 46.33
C GLN A 361 122.05 -14.05 47.59
N VAL A 362 121.39 -13.22 48.42
CA VAL A 362 121.97 -12.75 49.68
C VAL A 362 122.19 -13.90 50.66
N ASN A 363 121.25 -14.85 50.73
CA ASN A 363 121.40 -16.04 51.57
C ASN A 363 122.61 -16.89 51.16
N ASP A 364 122.86 -17.04 49.85
CA ASP A 364 124.04 -17.74 49.34
C ASP A 364 125.34 -17.02 49.74
N ILE A 365 125.38 -15.69 49.66
CA ILE A 365 126.53 -14.89 50.11
C ILE A 365 126.78 -15.07 51.62
N VAL A 366 125.72 -15.05 52.44
CA VAL A 366 125.83 -15.24 53.89
C VAL A 366 126.32 -16.65 54.24
N ASN A 367 125.95 -17.66 53.45
CA ASN A 367 126.49 -19.02 53.57
C ASN A 367 127.99 -19.06 53.28
N VAL A 368 128.46 -18.36 52.23
CA VAL A 368 129.89 -18.22 51.94
C VAL A 368 130.63 -17.50 53.06
N ILE A 369 130.10 -16.38 53.59
CA ILE A 369 130.72 -15.64 54.70
C ILE A 369 130.88 -16.53 55.94
N ASN A 370 129.85 -17.30 56.30
CA ASN A 370 129.95 -18.23 57.41
C ASN A 370 130.98 -19.34 57.15
N GLY A 371 131.08 -19.81 55.91
CA GLY A 371 132.14 -20.74 55.49
C GLY A 371 133.54 -20.15 55.68
N ILE A 372 133.75 -18.90 55.26
CA ILE A 372 135.01 -18.16 55.43
C ILE A 372 135.34 -17.96 56.92
N SER A 373 134.34 -17.57 57.72
CA SER A 373 134.49 -17.42 59.17
C SER A 373 134.90 -18.75 59.83
N PHE A 374 134.25 -19.87 59.48
CA PHE A 374 134.62 -21.19 59.99
C PHE A 374 136.06 -21.58 59.61
N GLN A 375 136.44 -21.38 58.35
CA GLN A 375 137.82 -21.60 57.89
C GLN A 375 138.82 -20.71 58.64
N THR A 376 138.48 -19.45 58.89
CA THR A 376 139.33 -18.49 59.63
C THR A 376 139.47 -18.90 61.09
N ASN A 377 138.39 -19.38 61.73
CA ASN A 377 138.39 -19.90 63.09
C ASN A 377 139.30 -21.15 63.21
N LEU A 378 139.28 -22.05 62.22
CA LEU A 378 140.18 -23.21 62.18
C LEU A 378 141.64 -22.82 61.95
N LEU A 379 141.90 -21.86 61.03
CA LEU A 379 143.25 -21.33 60.79
C LEU A 379 143.81 -20.66 62.05
N ALA A 380 143.00 -19.86 62.74
CA ALA A 380 143.38 -19.19 63.98
C ALA A 380 143.62 -20.18 65.12
N LEU A 381 142.81 -21.23 65.24
CA LEU A 381 143.05 -22.33 66.18
C LEU A 381 144.41 -23.01 65.90
N ASN A 382 144.70 -23.35 64.64
CA ASN A 382 145.99 -23.93 64.25
C ASN A 382 147.15 -22.99 64.60
N ALA A 383 147.00 -21.68 64.36
CA ALA A 383 148.00 -20.67 64.71
C ALA A 383 148.18 -20.52 66.23
N SER A 384 147.10 -20.55 67.03
CA SER A 384 147.18 -20.55 68.49
C SER A 384 147.91 -21.77 69.04
N VAL A 385 147.68 -22.95 68.45
CA VAL A 385 148.37 -24.20 68.80
C VAL A 385 149.86 -24.11 68.50
N GLU A 386 150.24 -23.64 67.30
CA GLU A 386 151.65 -23.50 66.91
C GLU A 386 152.36 -22.41 67.74
N ALA A 387 151.66 -21.32 68.08
CA ALA A 387 152.17 -20.28 68.97
C ALA A 387 152.41 -20.80 70.40
N ALA A 388 151.52 -21.66 70.93
CA ALA A 388 151.74 -22.33 72.21
C ALA A 388 152.94 -23.29 72.17
N ARG A 389 153.18 -23.93 71.02
CA ARG A 389 154.31 -24.84 70.78
C ARG A 389 155.66 -24.11 70.76
N ALA A 390 155.69 -22.84 70.33
CA ALA A 390 156.88 -21.99 70.29
C ALA A 390 157.28 -21.37 71.66
N GLY A 391 156.52 -21.61 72.73
CA GLY A 391 156.83 -21.15 74.09
C GLY A 391 156.85 -19.61 74.24
N GLU A 392 157.83 -19.05 74.95
CA GLU A 392 157.93 -17.61 75.22
C GLU A 392 158.03 -16.75 73.94
N GLN A 393 158.64 -17.27 72.87
CA GLN A 393 158.79 -16.57 71.59
C GLN A 393 157.47 -16.45 70.81
N GLY A 394 156.49 -17.31 71.12
CA GLY A 394 155.18 -17.35 70.46
C GLY A 394 154.10 -16.48 71.09
N ARG A 395 154.36 -15.83 72.24
CA ARG A 395 153.32 -15.12 73.01
C ARG A 395 152.60 -14.03 72.22
N GLY A 396 153.33 -13.24 71.42
CA GLY A 396 152.73 -12.22 70.54
C GLY A 396 151.82 -12.82 69.47
N PHE A 397 152.23 -13.93 68.84
CA PHE A 397 151.43 -14.65 67.85
C PHE A 397 150.20 -15.32 68.47
N ALA A 398 150.31 -15.84 69.69
CA ALA A 398 149.18 -16.46 70.40
C ALA A 398 148.05 -15.44 70.67
N VAL A 399 148.40 -14.20 71.04
CA VAL A 399 147.43 -13.11 71.25
C VAL A 399 146.74 -12.73 69.93
N VAL A 400 147.50 -12.56 68.84
CA VAL A 400 146.93 -12.27 67.52
C VAL A 400 146.04 -13.41 67.04
N ALA A 401 146.45 -14.67 67.21
CA ALA A 401 145.65 -15.83 66.82
C ALA A 401 144.35 -15.93 67.65
N ALA A 402 144.39 -15.63 68.96
CA ALA A 402 143.20 -15.57 69.80
C ALA A 402 142.24 -14.45 69.37
N GLU A 403 142.76 -13.28 69.00
CA GLU A 403 141.96 -12.15 68.51
C GLU A 403 141.31 -12.45 67.15
N VAL A 404 142.07 -13.05 66.21
CA VAL A 404 141.54 -13.50 64.91
C VAL A 404 140.45 -14.57 65.11
N ARG A 405 140.64 -15.48 66.08
CA ARG A 405 139.65 -16.51 66.42
C ARG A 405 138.37 -15.92 67.02
N SER A 406 138.51 -14.92 67.89
CA SER A 406 137.39 -14.16 68.46
C SER A 406 136.62 -13.43 67.35
N LEU A 407 137.32 -12.77 66.42
CA LEU A 407 136.73 -12.10 65.28
C LEU A 407 136.00 -13.08 64.34
N ALA A 408 136.59 -14.24 64.09
CA ALA A 408 135.97 -15.29 63.28
C ALA A 408 134.67 -15.79 63.94
N THR A 409 134.69 -16.11 65.24
CA THR A 409 133.49 -16.53 66.00
C THR A 409 132.39 -15.45 65.95
N ARG A 410 132.74 -14.18 66.17
CA ARG A 410 131.80 -13.06 66.04
C ARG A 410 131.22 -12.92 64.62
N SER A 411 132.03 -13.20 63.59
CA SER A 411 131.58 -13.20 62.19
C SER A 411 130.61 -14.36 61.90
N ALA A 412 130.81 -15.55 62.48
CA ALA A 412 129.88 -16.69 62.36
C ALA A 412 128.55 -16.42 63.08
N GLU A 413 128.61 -15.82 64.27
CA GLU A 413 127.42 -15.40 65.03
C GLU A 413 126.61 -14.35 64.24
N ALA A 414 127.27 -13.31 63.72
CA ALA A 414 126.63 -12.31 62.87
C ALA A 414 126.04 -12.92 61.60
N ALA A 415 126.76 -13.82 60.92
CA ALA A 415 126.26 -14.52 59.73
C ALA A 415 125.02 -15.37 60.08
N THR A 416 125.00 -16.03 61.23
CA THR A 416 123.84 -16.82 61.69
C THR A 416 122.64 -15.95 62.02
N GLN A 417 122.86 -14.78 62.64
CA GLN A 417 121.79 -13.78 62.87
C GLN A 417 121.22 -13.26 61.55
N ILE A 418 122.06 -12.91 60.57
CA ILE A 418 121.61 -12.50 59.23
C ILE A 418 120.82 -13.63 58.57
N ARG A 419 121.27 -14.88 58.66
CA ARG A 419 120.57 -16.04 58.09
C ARG A 419 119.18 -16.22 58.69
N SER A 420 119.05 -16.03 60.01
CA SER A 420 117.75 -16.06 60.70
C SER A 420 116.81 -14.95 60.22
N LEU A 421 117.34 -13.73 60.05
CA LEU A 421 116.58 -12.61 59.49
C LEU A 421 116.13 -12.90 58.04
N LEU A 422 117.00 -13.44 57.19
CA LEU A 422 116.67 -13.82 55.81
C LEU A 422 115.61 -14.93 55.76
N ALA A 423 115.65 -15.92 56.66
CA ALA A 423 114.61 -16.95 56.74
C ALA A 423 113.23 -16.34 57.09
N SER A 424 113.21 -15.39 58.03
CA SER A 424 112.00 -14.62 58.36
C SER A 424 111.51 -13.77 57.18
N SER A 425 112.44 -13.11 56.46
CA SER A 425 112.14 -12.35 55.25
C SER A 425 111.57 -13.23 54.14
N ASN A 426 112.14 -14.42 53.88
CA ASN A 426 111.61 -15.37 52.89
C ASN A 426 110.18 -15.81 53.23
N THR A 427 109.91 -16.11 54.50
CA THR A 427 108.55 -16.45 54.95
C THR A 427 107.58 -15.30 54.67
N SER A 428 108.04 -14.06 54.88
CA SER A 428 107.24 -12.85 54.61
C SER A 428 107.02 -12.62 53.11
N ILE A 429 108.04 -12.88 52.28
CA ILE A 429 107.97 -12.79 50.81
C ILE A 429 107.03 -13.87 50.25
N GLU A 430 107.13 -15.12 50.69
CA GLU A 430 106.23 -16.21 50.27
C GLU A 430 104.76 -15.88 50.61
N ARG A 431 104.52 -15.37 51.81
CA ARG A 431 103.19 -14.90 52.22
C ARG A 431 102.71 -13.72 51.35
N GLY A 432 103.59 -12.77 51.04
CA GLY A 432 103.30 -11.66 50.13
C GLY A 432 102.95 -12.13 48.72
N ASN A 433 103.71 -13.08 48.18
CA ASN A 433 103.46 -13.71 46.87
C ASN A 433 102.11 -14.45 46.83
N GLN A 434 101.76 -15.17 47.90
CA GLN A 434 100.46 -15.83 47.96
C GLN A 434 99.32 -14.81 47.98
N LEU A 435 99.38 -13.80 48.87
CA LEU A 435 98.36 -12.75 48.96
C LEU A 435 98.19 -11.98 47.64
N SER A 436 99.30 -11.75 46.92
CA SER A 436 99.28 -11.04 45.64
C SER A 436 98.65 -11.88 44.53
N ARG A 437 98.91 -13.19 44.49
CA ARG A 437 98.24 -14.11 43.55
C ARG A 437 96.74 -14.20 43.82
N ASP A 438 96.35 -14.32 45.08
CA ASP A 438 94.94 -14.35 45.49
C ASP A 438 94.24 -13.03 45.11
N ALA A 439 94.91 -11.88 45.29
CA ALA A 439 94.41 -10.58 44.88
C ALA A 439 94.31 -10.43 43.35
N ASN A 440 95.28 -10.98 42.60
CA ASN A 440 95.26 -10.97 41.14
C ASN A 440 94.05 -11.76 40.60
N GLN A 441 93.79 -12.95 41.13
CA GLN A 441 92.61 -13.74 40.77
C GLN A 441 91.30 -12.99 41.08
N GLN A 442 91.21 -12.33 42.24
CA GLN A 442 90.04 -11.51 42.58
C GLN A 442 89.82 -10.34 41.60
N PHE A 443 90.89 -9.72 41.08
CA PHE A 443 90.75 -8.70 40.05
C PHE A 443 90.25 -9.28 38.72
N GLU A 444 90.70 -10.47 38.33
CA GLU A 444 90.23 -11.17 37.12
C GLU A 444 88.71 -11.46 37.20
N GLU A 445 88.27 -12.02 38.33
CA GLU A 445 86.84 -12.29 38.61
C GLU A 445 86.01 -10.98 38.66
N MET A 446 86.59 -9.91 39.20
CA MET A 446 85.96 -8.58 39.24
C MET A 446 85.75 -8.01 37.83
N VAL A 447 86.76 -8.07 36.96
CA VAL A 447 86.64 -7.62 35.56
C VAL A 447 85.56 -8.41 34.82
N GLY A 448 85.49 -9.73 35.02
CA GLY A 448 84.42 -10.58 34.44
C GLY A 448 83.02 -10.18 34.92
N SER A 449 82.87 -9.87 36.21
CA SER A 449 81.60 -9.44 36.82
C SER A 449 81.16 -8.05 36.31
N ILE A 450 82.09 -7.11 36.18
CA ILE A 450 81.83 -5.78 35.63
C ILE A 450 81.42 -5.88 34.15
N SER A 451 82.09 -6.72 33.35
CA SER A 451 81.73 -6.97 31.94
C SER A 451 80.31 -7.53 31.80
N THR A 452 79.93 -8.47 32.67
CA THR A 452 78.56 -9.01 32.69
C THR A 452 77.54 -7.92 33.03
N THR A 453 77.88 -7.05 33.99
CA THR A 453 77.04 -5.89 34.37
C THR A 453 76.88 -4.92 33.21
N HIS A 454 77.96 -4.63 32.48
CA HIS A 454 77.94 -3.77 31.29
C HIS A 454 77.00 -4.30 30.20
N ARG A 455 77.03 -5.62 29.95
CA ARG A 455 76.12 -6.26 29.00
C ARG A 455 74.66 -6.11 29.43
N LEU A 456 74.34 -6.40 30.70
CA LEU A 456 72.97 -6.26 31.22
C LEU A 456 72.45 -4.82 31.10
N ILE A 457 73.30 -3.82 31.37
CA ILE A 457 72.92 -2.42 31.23
C ILE A 457 72.66 -2.06 29.75
N THR A 458 73.43 -2.63 28.83
CA THR A 458 73.22 -2.45 27.38
C THR A 458 71.88 -3.05 26.96
N ASP A 459 71.57 -4.26 27.41
CA ASP A 459 70.29 -4.93 27.15
C ASP A 459 69.11 -4.11 27.72
N ILE A 460 69.27 -3.48 28.90
CA ILE A 460 68.25 -2.59 29.50
C ILE A 460 68.05 -1.33 28.65
N ALA A 461 69.11 -0.71 28.15
CA ALA A 461 69.01 0.48 27.31
C ALA A 461 68.28 0.19 25.99
N GLU A 462 68.57 -0.95 25.36
CA GLU A 462 67.88 -1.40 24.15
C GLU A 462 66.40 -1.72 24.42
N ALA A 463 66.09 -2.42 25.51
CA ALA A 463 64.72 -2.71 25.92
C ALA A 463 63.93 -1.43 26.22
N ALA A 464 64.53 -0.43 26.87
CA ALA A 464 63.90 0.85 27.12
C ALA A 464 63.61 1.62 25.82
N HIS A 465 64.52 1.55 24.83
CA HIS A 465 64.28 2.15 23.51
C HIS A 465 63.10 1.50 22.78
N LEU A 466 63.03 0.16 22.76
CA LEU A 466 61.90 -0.57 22.18
C LEU A 466 60.58 -0.28 22.90
N GLN A 467 60.60 -0.20 24.24
CA GLN A 467 59.42 0.19 25.01
C GLN A 467 58.93 1.59 24.65
N HIS A 468 59.84 2.54 24.42
CA HIS A 468 59.47 3.88 23.99
C HIS A 468 58.74 3.87 22.63
N GLN A 469 59.24 3.12 21.65
CA GLN A 469 58.59 2.97 20.34
C GLN A 469 57.19 2.33 20.46
N ASN A 470 57.05 1.29 21.27
CA ASN A 470 55.74 0.66 21.53
C ASN A 470 54.77 1.63 22.21
N ILE A 471 55.27 2.51 23.08
CA ILE A 471 54.46 3.54 23.73
C ILE A 471 53.98 4.60 22.72
N GLU A 472 54.79 4.96 21.72
CA GLU A 472 54.35 5.85 20.63
C GLU A 472 53.18 5.23 19.85
N GLU A 473 53.24 3.94 19.51
CA GLU A 473 52.16 3.22 18.82
C GLU A 473 50.88 3.13 19.68
N ILE A 474 51.03 2.91 20.99
CA ILE A 474 49.89 2.99 21.93
C ILE A 474 49.27 4.38 21.91
N ASN A 475 50.08 5.44 21.83
CA ASN A 475 49.60 6.81 21.83
C ASN A 475 48.82 7.15 20.54
N GLU A 476 49.30 6.68 19.38
CA GLU A 476 48.56 6.77 18.12
C GLU A 476 47.19 6.07 18.21
N THR A 477 47.18 4.83 18.75
CA THR A 477 45.95 4.07 18.96
C THR A 477 44.97 4.79 19.91
N LEU A 478 45.47 5.44 20.97
CA LEU A 478 44.64 6.22 21.88
C LEU A 478 44.02 7.45 21.20
N GLN A 479 44.75 8.11 20.29
CA GLN A 479 44.21 9.22 19.50
C GLN A 479 43.07 8.76 18.58
N GLU A 480 43.23 7.61 17.91
CA GLU A 480 42.16 7.02 17.10
C GLU A 480 40.92 6.66 17.95
N GLN A 481 41.12 6.02 19.11
CA GLN A 481 40.03 5.69 20.04
C GLN A 481 39.31 6.95 20.54
N THR A 482 40.04 8.05 20.73
CA THR A 482 39.45 9.35 21.09
C THR A 482 38.58 9.89 19.96
N GLN A 483 39.03 9.81 18.70
CA GLN A 483 38.21 10.22 17.55
C GLN A 483 36.93 9.38 17.42
N VAL A 484 37.02 8.05 17.60
CA VAL A 484 35.85 7.16 17.60
C VAL A 484 34.90 7.52 18.74
N THR A 485 35.41 7.78 19.93
CA THR A 485 34.59 8.18 21.09
C THR A 485 33.87 9.51 20.84
N GLN A 486 34.52 10.48 20.20
CA GLN A 486 33.89 11.74 19.80
C GLN A 486 32.85 11.55 18.67
N ALA A 487 33.08 10.62 17.75
CA ALA A 487 32.10 10.26 16.73
C ALA A 487 30.86 9.61 17.37
N ASN A 488 31.06 8.72 18.35
CA ASN A 488 29.98 8.12 19.13
C ASN A 488 29.17 9.18 19.88
N ALA A 489 29.82 10.18 20.49
CA ALA A 489 29.12 11.28 21.16
C ALA A 489 28.22 12.06 20.20
N ARG A 490 28.72 12.38 18.98
CA ARG A 490 27.91 13.03 17.94
C ARG A 490 26.76 12.14 17.46
N GLN A 491 27.00 10.83 17.36
CA GLN A 491 25.97 9.86 16.98
C GLN A 491 24.89 9.72 18.06
N VAL A 492 25.25 9.81 19.33
CA VAL A 492 24.31 9.83 20.45
C VAL A 492 23.39 11.05 20.33
N ASP A 493 23.92 12.23 20.04
CA ASP A 493 23.09 13.43 19.86
C ASP A 493 22.14 13.30 18.65
N ALA A 494 22.64 12.81 17.52
CA ALA A 494 21.83 12.60 16.32
C ALA A 494 20.72 11.55 16.55
N THR A 495 21.06 10.43 17.20
CA THR A 495 20.10 9.35 17.50
C THR A 495 19.02 9.81 18.48
N ALA A 496 19.36 10.69 19.43
CA ALA A 496 18.37 11.30 20.33
C ALA A 496 17.36 12.16 19.54
N GLN A 497 17.83 12.96 18.59
CA GLN A 497 16.97 13.78 17.72
C GLN A 497 16.07 12.92 16.83
N ASP A 498 16.61 11.84 16.27
CA ASP A 498 15.85 10.90 15.45
C ASP A 498 14.78 10.18 16.27
N ALA A 499 15.10 9.74 17.50
CA ALA A 499 14.15 9.12 18.41
C ALA A 499 13.00 10.07 18.77
N MET A 500 13.29 11.34 19.08
CA MET A 500 12.25 12.36 19.32
C MET A 500 11.39 12.61 18.08
N SER A 501 11.98 12.61 16.89
CA SER A 501 11.26 12.79 15.63
C SER A 501 10.32 11.61 15.34
N LEU A 502 10.77 10.38 15.62
CA LEU A 502 9.94 9.17 15.53
C LEU A 502 8.79 9.19 16.54
N GLU A 503 9.04 9.63 17.77
CA GLU A 503 8.01 9.78 18.81
C GLU A 503 6.93 10.79 18.37
N SER A 504 7.35 11.95 17.86
CA SER A 504 6.43 12.97 17.33
C SER A 504 5.64 12.48 16.12
N ALA A 505 6.29 11.76 15.19
CA ALA A 505 5.62 11.17 14.03
C ALA A 505 4.59 10.11 14.44
N ALA A 506 4.93 9.26 15.43
CA ALA A 506 4.01 8.28 15.98
C ALA A 506 2.79 8.92 16.63
N GLU A 507 2.99 9.97 17.43
CA GLU A 507 1.89 10.72 18.04
C GLU A 507 1.02 11.39 16.97
N GLY A 508 1.62 11.97 15.92
CA GLY A 508 0.90 12.52 14.78
C GLY A 508 0.04 11.48 14.06
N MET A 509 0.56 10.27 13.81
CA MET A 509 -0.22 9.16 13.24
C MET A 509 -1.38 8.76 14.16
N ARG A 510 -1.14 8.72 15.47
CA ARG A 510 -2.16 8.41 16.48
C ARG A 510 -3.28 9.44 16.49
N GLU A 511 -2.94 10.73 16.40
CA GLU A 511 -3.91 11.82 16.32
C GLU A 511 -4.75 11.73 15.04
N GLN A 512 -4.13 11.45 13.89
CA GLN A 512 -4.86 11.25 12.63
C GLN A 512 -5.78 10.03 12.69
N ALA A 513 -5.32 8.92 13.26
CA ALA A 513 -6.14 7.73 13.46
C ALA A 513 -7.30 8.01 14.44
N ALA A 514 -7.09 8.83 15.48
CA ALA A 514 -8.09 9.18 16.48
C ALA A 514 -9.23 10.06 15.91
N ARG A 515 -9.04 10.73 14.77
CA ARG A 515 -10.13 11.41 14.04
C ARG A 515 -11.18 10.42 13.56
N PHE A 516 -10.80 9.16 13.33
CA PHE A 516 -11.72 8.13 12.90
C PHE A 516 -12.40 7.45 14.10
N LYS A 517 -13.72 7.57 14.19
CA LYS A 517 -14.52 6.84 15.18
C LYS A 517 -14.81 5.45 14.65
N ILE A 518 -14.21 4.44 15.27
CA ILE A 518 -14.49 3.03 14.96
C ILE A 518 -15.42 2.42 15.99
N SER A 519 -16.34 1.57 15.55
CA SER A 519 -17.18 0.79 16.45
C SER A 519 -16.33 -0.27 17.16
N GLN A 520 -16.26 -0.23 18.49
CA GLN A 520 -15.55 -1.23 19.32
C GLN A 520 -16.26 -2.59 19.38
N ARG A 521 -17.30 -2.83 18.58
CA ARG A 521 -17.99 -4.12 18.56
C ARG A 521 -17.18 -5.11 17.73
N PRO A 522 -16.71 -6.23 18.32
CA PRO A 522 -16.12 -7.31 17.55
C PRO A 522 -17.24 -7.96 16.75
N GLN A 523 -17.40 -7.58 15.48
CA GLN A 523 -18.23 -8.34 14.55
C GLN A 523 -17.44 -9.60 14.16
N ALA A 524 -17.69 -10.69 14.88
CA ALA A 524 -17.35 -12.03 14.45
C ALA A 524 -18.17 -12.36 13.19
N VAL A 525 -17.72 -11.89 12.03
CA VAL A 525 -18.23 -12.37 10.75
C VAL A 525 -17.63 -13.76 10.55
N GLY A 526 -18.40 -14.77 10.93
CA GLY A 526 -18.10 -16.17 10.63
C GLY A 526 -18.07 -16.38 9.13
N TYR A 527 -16.91 -16.16 8.51
CA TYR A 527 -16.60 -16.74 7.21
C TYR A 527 -16.53 -18.25 7.40
N GLN A 528 -17.64 -18.95 7.10
CA GLN A 528 -17.59 -20.37 6.80
C GLN A 528 -16.88 -20.53 5.46
N TRP A 529 -15.55 -20.68 5.51
CA TRP A 529 -14.80 -21.28 4.41
C TRP A 529 -15.29 -22.73 4.25
N ARG A 530 -16.08 -22.98 3.21
CA ARG A 530 -16.45 -24.33 2.80
C ARG A 530 -15.30 -24.88 1.94
N ALA A 531 -14.31 -25.47 2.60
CA ALA A 531 -13.31 -26.27 1.92
C ALA A 531 -14.04 -27.42 1.19
N ALA A 532 -13.81 -27.53 -0.11
CA ALA A 532 -14.21 -28.71 -0.87
C ALA A 532 -13.51 -29.93 -0.27
N ASP A 533 -14.28 -30.98 0.02
CA ASP A 533 -13.76 -32.30 0.33
C ASP A 533 -12.80 -32.75 -0.77
N SER A 534 -11.52 -32.89 -0.44
CA SER A 534 -10.62 -33.80 -1.12
C SER A 534 -9.71 -34.46 -0.11
N SER A 535 -10.14 -35.63 0.33
CA SER A 535 -9.32 -36.65 0.94
C SER A 535 -8.19 -37.06 -0.01
N SER A 536 -6.94 -36.73 0.34
CA SER A 536 -5.82 -37.63 0.03
C SER A 536 -4.64 -37.34 0.96
N SER A 537 -4.37 -38.32 1.79
CA SER A 537 -3.18 -38.53 2.60
C SER A 537 -1.86 -38.38 1.84
N SER A 538 -0.90 -37.63 2.39
CA SER A 538 0.52 -38.02 2.44
C SER A 538 1.27 -37.19 3.48
N PRO A 539 2.09 -37.80 4.36
CA PRO A 539 2.88 -37.08 5.35
C PRO A 539 4.15 -36.50 4.71
N ILE A 540 4.35 -35.19 4.87
CA ILE A 540 5.59 -34.50 4.49
C ILE A 540 6.68 -34.85 5.50
N LYS A 541 7.78 -35.43 5.02
CA LYS A 541 9.00 -35.67 5.80
C LYS A 541 9.64 -34.35 6.23
N HIS A 542 9.95 -34.23 7.51
CA HIS A 542 10.88 -33.25 8.04
C HIS A 542 12.27 -33.48 7.44
N THR A 543 12.75 -32.55 6.63
CA THR A 543 14.19 -32.37 6.38
C THR A 543 14.68 -31.23 7.27
N GLN A 544 15.42 -31.59 8.32
CA GLN A 544 16.31 -30.71 9.06
C GLN A 544 17.26 -30.00 8.07
N ARG A 545 17.32 -28.67 8.14
CA ARG A 545 18.43 -27.90 7.56
C ARG A 545 19.55 -27.84 8.59
N GLU A 546 20.75 -28.23 8.17
CA GLU A 546 22.00 -28.02 8.90
C GLU A 546 22.30 -26.52 9.09
N PRO A 547 22.95 -26.13 10.20
CA PRO A 547 23.52 -24.80 10.37
C PRO A 547 24.80 -24.67 9.54
N ALA A 548 24.87 -23.65 8.68
CA ALA A 548 26.11 -23.27 8.03
C ALA A 548 27.07 -22.66 9.06
N LEU A 549 28.21 -23.31 9.22
CA LEU A 549 29.38 -22.77 9.90
C LEU A 549 30.09 -21.74 9.01
N LEU A 550 30.73 -20.81 9.71
CA LEU A 550 31.59 -19.71 9.29
C LEU A 550 32.66 -20.05 8.24
N GLU A 551 32.94 -19.07 7.38
CA GLU A 551 34.30 -18.54 7.18
C GLU A 551 34.30 -17.03 7.42
#